data_AF-A0A259P2G4-F1
#
_entry.id   AF-A0A259P2G4-F1
#
_cell.length_a   1.000
_cell.length_b   1.000
_cell.length_c   1.000
_cell.angle_alpha   90.00
_cell.angle_beta   90.00
_cell.angle_gamma   90.00
#
_symmetry.space_group_name_H-M   'P 1'
#
loop_
_entity.id
_entity.type
_entity.pdbx_description
1 polymer ?
#
loop_
_entity_poly.entity_id
_entity_poly.type
_entity_poly.pdbx_seq_one_letter_code
_entity_poly.pdbx_strand_id
1 'polypeptide(L)'
;MQNEIDGKFLLNLYAKIEKHGEVVSTPHGSGFQLDGITISQGFDGYEAYFSDGQVQLTLGFHNKWHADASTEQQMERFLEKLKHIQQSYSL
;
A
#
# COMPACT_ATOMS: atom_id res chain seq x y z
N MET A 1 0.97 -16.57 -6.71
CA MET A 1 1.25 -15.31 -5.98
C MET A 1 0.37 -14.14 -6.45
N GLN A 2 0.09 -13.98 -7.75
CA GLN A 2 -0.78 -12.90 -8.28
C GLN A 2 -2.26 -12.93 -7.80
N ASN A 3 -2.70 -14.02 -7.16
CA ASN A 3 -4.09 -14.22 -6.72
C ASN A 3 -4.37 -13.81 -5.26
N GLU A 4 -3.39 -13.27 -4.51
CA GLU A 4 -3.56 -12.96 -3.08
C GLU A 4 -3.82 -11.49 -2.76
N ILE A 5 -3.65 -10.59 -3.75
CA ILE A 5 -3.91 -9.17 -3.61
C ILE A 5 -4.85 -8.71 -4.71
N ASP A 6 -6.02 -8.22 -4.30
CA ASP A 6 -7.00 -7.57 -5.15
C ASP A 6 -7.27 -6.13 -4.66
N GLY A 7 -8.07 -5.37 -5.41
CA GLY A 7 -8.40 -4.00 -5.01
C GLY A 7 -9.12 -3.92 -3.66
N LYS A 8 -9.94 -4.91 -3.29
CA LYS A 8 -10.65 -4.90 -2.00
C LYS A 8 -9.67 -5.06 -0.83
N PHE A 9 -8.68 -5.93 -0.97
CA PHE A 9 -7.59 -6.08 -0.01
C PHE A 9 -6.85 -4.75 0.18
N LEU A 10 -6.45 -4.11 -0.92
CA LEU A 10 -5.67 -2.88 -0.91
C LEU A 10 -6.45 -1.69 -0.31
N LEU A 11 -7.74 -1.55 -0.65
CA LEU A 11 -8.58 -0.50 -0.07
C LEU A 11 -8.81 -0.69 1.44
N ASN A 12 -9.01 -1.92 1.90
CA ASN A 12 -9.08 -2.20 3.35
C ASN A 12 -7.77 -1.91 4.06
N LEU A 13 -6.66 -2.28 3.42
CA LEU A 13 -5.34 -2.02 3.95
C LEU A 13 -5.08 -0.51 4.06
N TYR A 14 -5.46 0.26 3.05
CA TYR A 14 -5.38 1.72 3.05
C TYR A 14 -6.12 2.31 4.27
N ALA A 15 -7.39 1.94 4.46
CA ALA A 15 -8.19 2.41 5.59
C ALA A 15 -7.58 2.06 6.95
N LYS A 16 -6.96 0.89 7.09
CA LYS A 16 -6.25 0.49 8.32
C LYS A 16 -5.00 1.33 8.57
N ILE A 17 -4.19 1.56 7.54
CA ILE A 17 -2.98 2.38 7.67
C ILE A 17 -3.35 3.84 7.96
N GLU A 18 -4.39 4.37 7.34
CA GLU A 18 -4.90 5.72 7.64
C GLU A 18 -5.41 5.84 9.09
N LYS A 19 -6.11 4.81 9.60
CA LYS A 19 -6.66 4.82 10.95
C LYS A 19 -5.61 4.70 12.06
N HIS A 20 -4.60 3.85 11.87
CA HIS A 20 -3.64 3.47 12.91
C HIS A 20 -2.23 4.03 12.69
N GLY A 21 -1.95 4.55 11.50
CA GLY A 21 -0.64 5.09 11.14
C GLY A 21 -0.43 6.53 11.57
N GLU A 22 0.82 6.98 11.43
CA GLU A 22 1.21 8.35 11.68
C GLU A 22 1.20 9.17 10.38
N VAL A 23 0.83 10.45 10.47
CA VAL A 23 0.82 11.35 9.31
C VAL A 23 2.26 11.61 8.84
N VAL A 24 2.49 11.44 7.54
CA VAL A 24 3.79 11.68 6.89
C VAL A 24 3.63 12.49 5.61
N SER A 25 4.72 13.09 5.14
CA SER A 25 4.78 13.70 3.80
C SER A 25 5.31 12.69 2.79
N THR A 26 4.66 12.60 1.64
CA THR A 26 5.04 11.74 0.51
C THR A 26 5.24 12.60 -0.75
N PRO A 27 5.85 12.06 -1.82
CA PRO A 27 5.94 12.76 -3.10
C PRO A 27 4.57 13.17 -3.70
N HIS A 28 3.49 12.52 -3.27
CA HIS A 28 2.12 12.77 -3.73
C HIS A 28 1.31 13.69 -2.80
N GLY A 29 1.89 14.14 -1.68
CA GLY A 29 1.23 15.02 -0.70
C GLY A 29 1.23 14.44 0.71
N SER A 30 0.16 14.69 1.47
CA SER A 30 0.00 14.07 2.79
C SER A 30 -0.30 12.57 2.65
N GLY A 31 0.25 11.77 3.55
CA GLY A 31 0.02 10.34 3.62
C GLY A 31 0.09 9.83 5.05
N PHE A 32 0.06 8.52 5.19
CA PHE A 32 0.16 7.84 6.49
C PHE A 32 1.18 6.73 6.41
N GLN A 33 1.90 6.47 7.51
CA GLN A 33 2.83 5.37 7.62
C GLN A 33 2.47 4.46 8.79
N LEU A 34 2.45 3.16 8.54
CA LEU A 34 2.24 2.12 9.55
C LEU A 34 3.11 0.91 9.24
N ASP A 35 3.84 0.40 10.23
CA ASP A 35 4.71 -0.79 10.12
C ASP A 35 5.62 -0.80 8.89
N GLY A 36 6.16 0.38 8.56
CA GLY A 36 7.07 0.57 7.44
C GLY A 36 6.41 0.59 6.06
N ILE A 37 5.07 0.64 5.98
CA ILE A 37 4.31 0.89 4.76
C ILE A 37 3.75 2.30 4.80
N THR A 38 4.12 3.10 3.81
CA THR A 38 3.60 4.44 3.56
C THR A 38 2.52 4.37 2.49
N ILE A 39 1.38 5.01 2.76
CA ILE A 39 0.30 5.20 1.80
C ILE A 39 0.12 6.68 1.46
N SER A 40 -0.32 6.95 0.24
CA SER A 40 -0.82 8.26 -0.18
C SER A 40 -1.75 8.11 -1.37
N GLN A 41 -2.42 9.20 -1.73
CA GLN A 41 -3.33 9.26 -2.87
C GLN A 41 -2.78 10.22 -3.93
N GLY A 42 -3.07 9.93 -5.20
CA GLY A 42 -2.83 10.87 -6.30
C GLY A 42 -3.65 12.15 -6.15
N PHE A 43 -3.16 13.24 -6.74
CA PHE A 43 -3.79 14.56 -6.66
C PHE A 43 -5.26 14.58 -7.15
N ASP A 44 -5.58 13.74 -8.13
CA ASP A 44 -6.92 13.60 -8.71
C ASP A 44 -7.81 12.60 -7.96
N GLY A 45 -7.27 11.92 -6.95
CA GLY A 45 -7.97 10.96 -6.12
C GLY A 45 -8.12 9.57 -6.74
N TYR A 46 -7.58 9.32 -7.93
CA TYR A 46 -7.85 8.09 -8.66
C TYR A 46 -6.84 6.96 -8.45
N GLU A 47 -5.66 7.33 -7.97
CA GLU A 47 -4.59 6.38 -7.67
C GLU A 47 -4.34 6.35 -6.15
N ALA A 48 -4.11 5.15 -5.62
CA ALA A 48 -3.58 4.96 -4.28
C ALA A 48 -2.22 4.29 -4.37
N TYR A 49 -1.25 4.83 -3.64
CA TYR A 49 0.12 4.34 -3.62
C TYR A 49 0.42 3.68 -2.28
N PHE A 50 1.17 2.59 -2.33
CA PHE A 50 1.66 1.85 -1.17
C PHE A 50 3.16 1.63 -1.37
N SER A 51 4.00 2.01 -0.41
CA SER A 51 5.44 1.85 -0.55
C SER A 51 6.13 1.52 0.77
N ASP A 52 7.18 0.71 0.71
CA ASP A 52 8.10 0.49 1.82
C ASP A 52 9.50 1.11 1.57
N GLY A 53 9.60 1.99 0.57
CA GLY A 53 10.85 2.59 0.11
C GLY A 53 11.71 1.70 -0.80
N GLN A 54 11.35 0.42 -1.00
CA GLN A 54 12.00 -0.48 -1.96
C GLN A 54 11.06 -0.90 -3.09
N VAL A 55 9.79 -1.13 -2.74
CA VAL A 55 8.71 -1.43 -3.67
C VAL A 55 7.70 -0.30 -3.64
N GLN A 56 7.13 0.03 -4.80
CA GLN A 56 5.93 0.86 -4.90
C GLN A 56 4.85 0.07 -5.61
N LEU A 57 3.69 -0.06 -4.96
CA LEU A 57 2.46 -0.58 -5.56
C LEU A 57 1.51 0.59 -5.81
N THR A 58 1.01 0.68 -7.03
CA THR A 58 -0.02 1.64 -7.42
C THR A 58 -1.31 0.89 -7.71
N LEU A 59 -2.37 1.24 -6.97
CA LEU A 59 -3.74 0.85 -7.27
C LEU A 59 -4.38 1.96 -8.11
N GLY A 60 -4.71 1.64 -9.36
CA GLY A 60 -5.43 2.54 -10.26
C GLY A 60 -6.90 2.15 -10.43
N PHE A 61 -7.52 2.75 -11.45
CA PHE A 61 -8.91 2.51 -11.82
C PHE A 61 -9.25 1.02 -12.07
N HIS A 62 -10.53 0.68 -11.86
CA HIS A 62 -11.07 -0.68 -12.01
C HIS A 62 -10.32 -1.75 -11.20
N ASN A 63 -9.73 -1.35 -10.07
CA ASN A 63 -9.01 -2.22 -9.14
C ASN A 63 -7.80 -2.95 -9.77
N LYS A 64 -7.23 -2.39 -10.84
CA LYS A 64 -5.97 -2.88 -11.40
C LYS A 64 -4.83 -2.27 -10.62
N TRP A 65 -3.84 -3.10 -10.31
CA TRP A 65 -2.63 -2.66 -9.65
C TRP A 65 -1.39 -3.10 -10.42
N HIS A 66 -0.31 -2.33 -10.28
CA HIS A 66 1.03 -2.72 -10.68
C HIS A 66 1.98 -2.45 -9.51
N ALA A 67 3.11 -3.16 -9.49
CA ALA A 67 4.15 -2.92 -8.51
C ALA A 67 5.51 -2.84 -9.19
N ASP A 68 6.29 -1.86 -8.79
CA ASP A 68 7.66 -1.64 -9.21
C ASP A 68 8.58 -2.19 -8.12
N ALA A 69 9.20 -3.34 -8.40
CA ALA A 69 10.19 -3.99 -7.54
C ALA A 69 11.41 -4.37 -8.39
N SER A 70 12.62 -4.19 -7.84
CA SER A 70 13.85 -4.53 -8.58
C SER A 70 14.17 -6.02 -8.53
N THR A 71 13.65 -6.74 -7.53
CA THR A 71 13.86 -8.17 -7.34
C THR A 71 12.59 -8.85 -6.81
N GLU A 72 12.46 -10.15 -7.09
CA GLU A 72 11.37 -10.96 -6.54
C GLU A 72 11.38 -10.98 -5.01
N GLN A 73 12.56 -11.05 -4.39
CA GLN A 73 12.69 -11.03 -2.93
C GLN A 73 12.18 -9.73 -2.28
N GLN A 74 12.38 -8.57 -2.94
CA GLN A 74 11.81 -7.31 -2.46
C GLN A 74 10.28 -7.36 -2.52
N MET A 75 9.73 -7.88 -3.63
CA MET A 75 8.28 -8.05 -3.79
C MET A 75 7.70 -8.99 -2.72
N GLU A 76 8.33 -10.13 -2.45
CA GLU A 76 7.89 -11.07 -1.42
C GLU A 76 7.84 -10.41 -0.03
N ARG A 77 8.92 -9.75 0.40
CA ARG A 77 8.98 -9.04 1.68
C ARG A 77 7.94 -7.92 1.77
N PHE A 78 7.70 -7.21 0.68
CA PHE A 78 6.68 -6.18 0.61
C PHE A 78 5.29 -6.78 0.83
N LEU A 79 4.95 -7.87 0.13
CA LEU A 79 3.67 -8.57 0.28
C LEU A 79 3.47 -9.11 1.71
N GLU A 80 4.52 -9.62 2.36
CA GLU A 80 4.48 -10.05 3.77
C GLU A 80 4.10 -8.91 4.71
N LYS A 81 4.67 -7.71 4.53
CA LYS A 81 4.30 -6.52 5.32
C LYS A 81 2.84 -6.14 5.12
N LEU A 82 2.35 -6.13 3.88
CA LEU A 82 0.94 -5.82 3.60
C LEU A 82 0.00 -6.81 4.30
N LYS A 83 0.31 -8.11 4.24
CA LYS A 83 -0.47 -9.16 4.91
C LYS A 83 -0.43 -9.03 6.42
N HIS A 84 0.75 -8.71 6.98
CA HIS A 84 0.91 -8.51 8.41
C HIS A 84 -0.02 -7.40 8.93
N ILE A 85 -0.03 -6.24 8.28
CA ILE A 85 -0.93 -5.13 8.66
C ILE A 85 -2.39 -5.54 8.46
N GLN A 86 -2.72 -6.22 7.36
CA GLN A 86 -4.09 -6.69 7.11
C GLN A 86 -4.61 -7.60 8.24
N GLN A 87 -3.75 -8.42 8.84
CA GLN A 87 -4.14 -9.36 9.89
C GLN A 87 -4.09 -8.75 11.30
N SER A 88 -3.16 -7.81 11.53
CA SER A 88 -2.89 -7.27 12.87
C SER A 88 -3.81 -6.13 13.28
N TYR A 89 -4.39 -5.42 12.32
CA TYR A 89 -5.22 -4.24 12.59
C TYR A 89 -6.67 -4.47 12.13
N SER A 90 -7.62 -4.03 12.98
CA SER A 90 -9.03 -3.96 12.60
C SER A 90 -9.33 -2.66 11.86
N LEU A 91 -10.34 -2.68 10.99
CA LEU A 91 -10.94 -1.45 10.45
C LEU A 91 -11.55 -0.60 11.55
#